data_AF-A0ABD5E4R2-F1
#
_entry.id   AF-A0ABD5E4R2-F1
#
_cell.length_a   1.000
_cell.length_b   1.000
_cell.length_c   1.000
_cell.angle_alpha   90.00
_cell.angle_beta   90.00
_cell.angle_gamma   90.00
#
_symmetry.space_group_name_H-M   'P 1'
#
loop_
_entity.id
_entity.type
_entity.pdbx_description
1 polymer ?
#
loop_
_entity_poly.entity_id
_entity_poly.type
_entity_poly.pdbx_seq_one_letter_code
_entity_poly.pdbx_strand_id
1 'polypeptide(L)' 'MDTENTQDHVLLSADTNGDGKPDVWMTDTTGDGKADLYQFDTTGDGTVDVTVTEEDGAEERRHVVEGDGGHPVPGA' A
#
# COMPACT_ATOMS: atom_id res chain seq x y z
N MET A 1 -15.42 -19.88 14.69
CA MET A 1 -15.38 -18.41 14.85
C MET A 1 -13.98 -18.04 14.48
N ASP A 2 -13.80 -17.93 13.18
CA ASP A 2 -12.51 -17.86 12.51
C ASP A 2 -12.25 -16.36 12.34
N THR A 3 -11.62 -15.78 13.36
CA THR A 3 -11.35 -14.35 13.46
C THR A 3 -10.01 -14.03 12.77
N GLU A 4 -9.87 -14.42 11.51
CA GLU A 4 -8.69 -14.15 10.68
C GLU A 4 -9.13 -13.31 9.47
N ASN A 5 -9.49 -12.05 9.73
CA ASN A 5 -9.79 -11.09 8.66
C ASN A 5 -9.09 -9.75 8.91
N THR A 6 -7.79 -9.79 9.20
CA THR A 6 -6.86 -8.71 8.81
C THR A 6 -6.21 -9.15 7.50
N GLN A 7 -7.03 -9.45 6.49
CA GLN A 7 -6.50 -9.72 5.15
C GLN A 7 -6.20 -8.36 4.55
N ASP A 8 -4.92 -7.98 4.52
CA ASP A 8 -4.44 -6.86 3.72
C ASP A 8 -5.02 -7.00 2.31
N HIS A 9 -6.01 -6.17 1.98
CA HIS A 9 -6.70 -6.27 0.71
C HIS A 9 -6.22 -5.15 -0.18
N VAL A 10 -5.47 -5.50 -1.23
CA VAL A 10 -5.14 -4.53 -2.28
C VAL A 10 -6.44 -4.14 -2.98
N LEU A 11 -6.87 -2.90 -2.74
CA LEU A 11 -8.03 -2.31 -3.37
C LEU A 11 -7.73 -1.89 -4.81
N LEU A 12 -6.52 -1.39 -5.03
CA LEU A 12 -6.08 -0.89 -6.33
C LEU A 12 -4.59 -1.16 -6.53
N SER A 13 -4.24 -1.59 -7.74
CA SER A 13 -2.88 -1.52 -8.26
C SER A 13 -2.90 -0.92 -9.66
N ALA A 14 -1.99 0.00 -9.96
CA ALA A 14 -1.94 0.66 -11.26
C ALA A 14 -0.52 0.74 -11.82
N ASP A 15 -0.38 0.39 -13.09
CA ASP A 15 0.80 0.67 -13.92
C ASP A 15 0.59 2.05 -14.57
N THR A 16 1.40 3.02 -14.17
CA THR A 16 1.33 4.42 -14.61
C THR A 16 2.37 4.75 -15.69
N ASN A 17 3.43 3.96 -15.77
CA ASN A 17 4.55 4.17 -16.69
C ASN A 17 4.46 3.28 -17.95
N GLY A 18 3.67 2.20 -17.91
CA GLY A 18 3.41 1.30 -19.04
C GLY A 18 4.43 0.17 -19.23
N ASP A 19 5.26 -0.14 -18.23
CA ASP A 19 6.25 -1.22 -18.29
C ASP A 19 5.64 -2.60 -17.99
N GLY A 20 4.38 -2.64 -17.54
CA GLY A 20 3.68 -3.87 -17.19
C GLY A 20 3.90 -4.32 -15.74
N LYS A 21 4.58 -3.51 -14.91
CA LYS A 21 4.61 -3.66 -13.45
C LYS A 21 3.71 -2.58 -12.81
N PRO A 22 3.08 -2.85 -11.65
CA PRO A 22 2.37 -1.81 -10.96
C PRO A 22 3.36 -0.79 -10.38
N ASP A 23 3.06 0.50 -10.52
CA ASP A 23 3.80 1.59 -9.89
C ASP A 23 3.16 2.01 -8.55
N VAL A 24 1.86 1.73 -8.37
CA VAL A 24 1.08 2.20 -7.23
C VAL A 24 0.23 1.07 -6.66
N TRP A 25 0.20 0.95 -5.33
CA TRP A 25 -0.70 0.07 -4.59
C TRP A 25 -1.48 0.86 -3.53
N MET A 26 -2.75 0.52 -3.37
CA MET A 26 -3.61 1.00 -2.29
C MET A 26 -4.19 -0.21 -1.57
N THR A 27 -3.93 -0.31 -0.27
CA THR A 27 -4.25 -1.48 0.54
C THR A 27 -5.08 -1.06 1.74
N ASP A 28 -6.16 -1.79 1.98
CA ASP A 28 -6.94 -1.75 3.21
C ASP A 28 -6.37 -2.81 4.16
N THR A 29 -5.63 -2.37 5.18
CA THR A 29 -5.07 -3.24 6.22
C THR A 29 -6.01 -3.36 7.41
N THR A 30 -6.96 -2.42 7.54
CA THR A 30 -7.90 -2.35 8.66
C THR A 30 -9.21 -3.12 8.40
N GLY A 31 -9.53 -3.41 7.14
CA GLY A 31 -10.73 -4.12 6.72
C GLY A 31 -12.00 -3.27 6.72
N ASP A 32 -11.88 -1.93 6.74
CA ASP A 32 -13.02 -1.02 6.74
C ASP A 32 -13.50 -0.67 5.31
N GLY A 33 -12.75 -1.10 4.29
CA GLY A 33 -13.00 -0.80 2.88
C GLY A 33 -12.41 0.52 2.41
N LYS A 34 -11.55 1.17 3.21
CA LYS A 34 -10.74 2.32 2.80
C LYS A 34 -9.27 1.91 2.75
N ALA A 35 -8.54 2.49 1.80
CA ALA A 35 -7.10 2.32 1.81
C ALA A 35 -6.50 3.16 2.95
N ASP A 36 -5.72 2.50 3.79
CA ASP A 36 -4.92 3.11 4.84
C ASP A 36 -3.41 2.96 4.56
N LEU A 37 -3.03 2.14 3.58
CA LEU A 37 -1.66 1.95 3.12
C LEU A 37 -1.55 2.28 1.63
N TYR A 38 -0.60 3.13 1.28
CA TYR A 38 -0.33 3.56 -0.09
C TYR A 38 1.15 3.38 -0.39
N GLN A 39 1.47 2.72 -1.49
CA GLN A 39 2.86 2.42 -1.87
C GLN A 39 3.11 2.85 -3.30
N PHE A 40 4.31 3.40 -3.53
CA PHE A 40 4.71 3.99 -4.81
C PHE A 40 6.11 3.51 -5.21
N ASP A 41 6.22 2.92 -6.38
CA ASP A 41 7.47 2.77 -7.14
C ASP A 41 7.60 3.98 -8.07
N THR A 42 8.47 4.90 -7.70
CA THR A 42 8.70 6.15 -8.43
C THR A 42 9.82 6.01 -9.47
N THR A 43 10.61 4.95 -9.36
CA THR A 43 11.74 4.65 -10.24
C THR A 43 11.37 3.68 -11.35
N GLY A 44 10.30 2.89 -11.18
CA GLY A 44 9.84 1.90 -12.15
C GLY A 44 10.73 0.66 -12.18
N ASP A 45 11.46 0.37 -11.10
CA ASP A 45 12.33 -0.81 -11.00
C ASP A 45 11.55 -2.06 -10.50
N GLY A 46 10.29 -1.87 -10.10
CA GLY A 46 9.42 -2.88 -9.50
C GLY A 46 9.58 -3.02 -7.99
N THR A 47 10.25 -2.06 -7.34
CA THR A 47 10.42 -2.01 -5.88
C THR A 47 9.77 -0.75 -5.34
N VAL A 48 9.08 -0.83 -4.21
CA VAL A 48 8.48 0.34 -3.57
C VAL A 48 9.58 1.29 -3.07
N ASP A 49 9.52 2.54 -3.54
CA ASP A 49 10.41 3.63 -3.11
C ASP A 49 9.84 4.42 -1.94
N VAL A 50 8.51 4.52 -1.84
CA VAL A 50 7.84 5.32 -0.82
C VAL A 50 6.57 4.62 -0.35
N THR A 51 6.40 4.57 0.96
CA THR A 51 5.21 4.07 1.63
C THR A 51 4.56 5.17 2.45
N VAL A 52 3.25 5.31 2.35
CA VAL A 52 2.44 6.25 3.12
C VAL A 52 1.36 5.47 3.86
N THR A 53 1.28 5.65 5.17
CA THR A 53 0.21 5.07 6.00
C THR A 53 -0.66 6.14 6.64
N GLU A 54 -1.96 5.84 6.73
CA GLU A 54 -3.00 6.65 7.34
C GLU A 54 -3.64 5.86 8.49
N GLU A 55 -3.22 6.12 9.73
CA GLU A 55 -3.81 5.44 10.89
C GLU A 55 -5.16 6.08 11.25
N ASP A 56 -6.25 5.32 11.17
CA ASP A 56 -7.61 5.78 11.55
C ASP A 56 -7.63 6.12 13.06
N GLY A 57 -7.71 7.42 13.37
CA GLY A 57 -7.76 7.94 14.73
C GLY A 57 -6.63 8.89 15.14
N ALA A 58 -5.60 9.07 14.30
CA ALA A 58 -4.63 10.15 14.47
C ALA A 58 -5.05 11.34 13.60
N GLU A 59 -5.62 12.37 14.24
CA GLU A 59 -5.93 13.65 13.63
C GLU A 59 -4.68 14.17 12.87
N GLU A 60 -4.68 14.00 11.55
CA GLU A 60 -3.72 14.53 10.57
C GLU A 60 -2.25 14.05 10.64
N ARG A 61 -2.00 12.75 10.89
CA ARG A 61 -0.62 12.21 10.75
C ARG A 61 -0.51 11.13 9.69
N ARG A 62 -0.40 11.56 8.43
CA ARG A 62 0.15 10.71 7.36
C ARG A 62 1.61 10.41 7.68
N HIS A 63 1.93 9.13 7.84
CA HIS A 63 3.30 8.71 8.05
C HIS A 63 3.90 8.35 6.69
N VAL A 64 5.02 8.96 6.33
CA VAL A 64 5.73 8.68 5.07
C VAL A 64 7.07 8.04 5.41
N VAL A 65 7.32 6.86 4.83
CA VAL A 65 8.56 6.10 4.97
C VAL A 65 9.20 5.91 3.60
N GLU A 66 10.52 5.98 3.55
CA GLU A 66 11.29 5.57 2.37
C GLU A 66 11.37 4.04 2.29
N GLY A 67 11.17 3.51 1.08
CA GLY A 67 11.02 2.09 0.80
C GLY A 67 9.62 1.55 1.09
N ASP A 68 9.54 0.24 1.18
CA ASP A 68 8.31 -0.54 1.41
C ASP A 68 7.73 -0.41 2.85
N GLY A 69 8.47 0.20 3.78
CA GLY A 69 8.00 0.39 5.16
C GLY A 69 7.76 -0.92 5.94
N GLY A 70 8.19 -2.06 5.39
CA GLY A 70 7.95 -3.40 5.93
C GLY A 70 6.59 -4.01 5.56
N HIS A 71 5.89 -3.42 4.59
CA HIS A 71 4.63 -3.93 4.04
C HIS A 71 4.81 -4.48 2.62
N PRO A 72 5.15 -5.76 2.44
CA PRO A 72 5.44 -6.29 1.11
C PRO A 72 4.24 -6.17 0.17
N VAL A 73 4.45 -5.62 -1.02
CA VAL A 73 3.44 -5.61 -2.08
C VAL A 73 3.20 -7.02 -2.63
N PRO A 74 1.93 -7.44 -2.83
CA PRO A 74 1.65 -8.71 -3.45
C PRO A 74 1.99 -8.66 -4.95
N GLY A 75 2.79 -9.62 -5.40
CA GLY A 75 3.16 -9.81 -6.81
C GLY A 75 4.53 -9.27 -7.22
N ALA A 76 5.33 -8.76 -6.28
CA ALA A 76 6.77 -8.54 -6.46
C ALA A 76 7.60 -9.84 -6.28
#